data_AF-A0AAJ0HW54-F1
#
_entry.id   AF-A0AAJ0HW54-F1
#
_cell.length_a   1.000
_cell.length_b   1.000
_cell.length_c   1.000
_cell.angle_alpha   90.00
_cell.angle_beta   90.00
_cell.angle_gamma   90.00
#
_symmetry.space_group_name_H-M   'P 1'
#
loop_
_entity.id
_entity.type
_entity.pdbx_description
1 polymer ?
#
loop_
_entity_poly.entity_id
_entity_poly.type
_entity_poly.pdbx_seq_one_letter_code
_entity_poly.pdbx_strand_id
1 'polypeptide(L)'
;AAGIPFETLWGDIDYMDEREDFTSPDRYPRDEVRALVDSLHENNQQYIAILDPGIHPARRVIQYDRGTEKDVFLKNAGGSPHLGRQWASQVVWPD
;
A
#
# COMPACT_ATOMS: atom_id res chain seq x y z
N ALA A 1 17.70 14.83 22.09
CA ALA A 1 17.26 15.29 20.75
C ALA A 1 18.35 16.18 20.13
N ALA A 2 18.45 16.19 18.79
CA ALA A 2 19.53 16.88 18.05
C ALA A 2 19.26 18.37 17.73
N GLY A 3 18.05 18.88 18.01
CA GLY A 3 17.67 20.26 17.67
C GLY A 3 17.46 20.52 16.17
N ILE A 4 17.30 19.46 15.39
CA ILE A 4 17.04 19.53 13.94
C ILE A 4 15.52 19.53 13.72
N PRO A 5 14.96 20.48 12.94
CA PRO A 5 13.55 20.46 12.57
C PRO A 5 13.17 19.19 11.80
N PHE A 6 12.03 18.59 12.15
CA PHE A 6 11.46 17.41 11.49
C PHE A 6 9.95 17.59 11.39
N GLU A 7 9.41 17.51 10.18
CA GLU A 7 8.00 17.81 9.91
C GLU A 7 7.20 16.58 9.47
N THR A 8 7.79 15.67 8.68
CA THR A 8 7.05 14.56 8.06
C THR A 8 7.84 13.26 8.13
N LEU A 9 7.19 12.22 8.64
CA LEU A 9 7.66 10.84 8.56
C LEU A 9 7.10 10.17 7.30
N TRP A 10 7.95 9.47 6.56
CA TRP A 10 7.57 8.75 5.34
C TRP A 10 7.72 7.25 5.55
N GLY A 11 6.67 6.49 5.23
CA GLY A 11 6.69 5.03 5.18
C GLY A 11 6.81 4.54 3.74
N ASP A 12 7.94 3.91 3.42
CA ASP A 12 8.15 3.16 2.17
C ASP A 12 7.47 1.78 2.25
N ILE A 13 7.60 0.94 1.21
CA ILE A 13 6.91 -0.36 1.04
C ILE A 13 7.09 -1.35 2.20
N ASP A 14 8.04 -1.11 3.11
CA ASP A 14 8.30 -1.98 4.26
C ASP A 14 7.08 -2.11 5.19
N TYR A 15 6.20 -1.11 5.26
CA TYR A 15 4.99 -1.16 6.09
C TYR A 15 3.94 -2.15 5.56
N MET A 16 4.04 -2.57 4.30
CA MET A 16 3.06 -3.44 3.66
C MET A 16 3.33 -4.93 3.96
N ASP A 17 2.27 -5.72 4.06
CA ASP A 17 2.36 -7.17 4.11
C ASP A 17 2.61 -7.71 2.70
N GLU A 18 3.66 -8.51 2.55
CA GLU A 18 4.13 -9.01 1.24
C GLU A 18 4.23 -7.96 0.09
N ARG A 19 4.37 -6.67 0.44
CA ARG A 19 4.36 -5.51 -0.49
C ARG A 19 3.02 -5.27 -1.20
N GLU A 20 1.92 -5.75 -0.62
CA GLU A 20 0.56 -5.49 -1.09
C GLU A 20 0.01 -4.18 -0.52
N ASP A 21 -0.51 -3.29 -1.37
CA ASP A 21 -1.13 -2.04 -0.93
C ASP A 21 -2.31 -2.28 0.04
N PHE A 22 -2.51 -1.33 0.96
CA PHE A 22 -3.60 -1.36 1.95
C PHE A 22 -3.52 -2.50 2.98
N THR A 23 -2.33 -3.05 3.21
CA THR A 23 -2.08 -4.10 4.20
C THR A 23 -1.08 -3.64 5.27
N SER A 24 -0.93 -4.43 6.35
CA SER A 24 0.02 -4.16 7.44
C SER A 24 0.40 -5.49 8.12
N PRO A 25 1.67 -5.91 8.15
CA PRO A 25 2.13 -7.15 8.76
C PRO A 25 2.37 -7.00 10.26
N ASP A 26 2.63 -8.11 10.97
CA ASP A 26 2.89 -8.10 12.42
C ASP A 26 4.07 -7.22 12.86
N ARG A 27 5.06 -7.00 11.97
CA ARG A 27 6.19 -6.07 12.23
C ARG A 27 5.79 -4.59 12.18
N TYR A 28 4.61 -4.28 11.65
CA TYR A 28 3.94 -2.96 11.70
C TYR A 28 2.52 -3.14 12.26
N PRO A 29 2.35 -3.38 13.58
CA PRO A 29 1.03 -3.55 14.16
C PRO A 29 0.18 -2.31 13.96
N ARG A 30 -1.06 -2.48 13.47
CA ARG A 30 -1.94 -1.34 13.14
C ARG A 30 -2.19 -0.39 14.30
N ASP A 31 -2.30 -0.91 15.52
CA ASP A 31 -2.56 -0.08 16.69
C ASP A 31 -1.33 0.73 17.12
N GLU A 32 -0.12 0.20 16.92
CA GLU A 32 1.14 0.93 17.16
C GLU A 32 1.39 1.98 16.08
N VAL A 33 1.13 1.66 14.81
CA VAL A 33 1.22 2.64 13.71
C VAL A 33 0.22 3.77 13.93
N ARG A 34 -1.00 3.47 14.39
CA ARG A 34 -1.98 4.50 14.76
C ARG A 34 -1.47 5.39 15.88
N ALA A 35 -0.97 4.82 16.97
CA ALA A 35 -0.41 5.58 18.09
C ALA A 35 0.78 6.46 17.66
N LEU A 36 1.64 5.97 16.75
CA LEU A 36 2.71 6.76 16.16
C LEU A 36 2.15 7.97 15.39
N VAL A 37 1.18 7.76 14.50
CA VAL A 37 0.56 8.84 13.71
C VAL A 37 -0.14 9.86 14.61
N ASP A 38 -0.85 9.41 15.65
CA ASP A 38 -1.47 10.30 16.64
C ASP A 38 -0.42 11.18 17.33
N SER A 39 0.71 10.59 17.74
CA SER A 39 1.82 11.34 18.35
C SER A 39 2.46 12.36 17.40
N LEU A 40 2.56 12.05 16.10
CA LEU A 40 3.04 13.01 15.10
C LEU A 40 2.08 14.19 15.00
N HIS A 41 0.78 13.95 14.90
CA HIS A 41 -0.22 15.01 14.80
C HIS A 41 -0.27 15.90 16.06
N GLU A 42 -0.13 15.33 17.26
CA GLU A 42 -0.01 16.09 18.51
C GLU A 42 1.20 17.05 18.51
N ASN A 43 2.25 16.72 17.75
CA ASN A 43 3.45 17.54 17.57
C ASN A 43 3.43 18.39 16.29
N ASN A 44 2.27 18.54 15.64
CA ASN A 44 2.11 19.26 14.37
C ASN A 44 3.00 18.71 13.23
N GLN A 45 3.25 17.40 13.25
CA GLN A 45 3.98 16.65 12.24
C GLN A 45 3.02 15.79 11.41
N GLN A 46 3.49 15.28 10.27
CA GLN A 46 2.69 14.54 9.30
C GLN A 46 3.25 13.13 9.06
N TYR A 47 2.40 12.23 8.57
CA TYR A 47 2.79 10.89 8.10
C TYR A 47 2.35 10.67 6.66
N ILE A 48 3.25 10.20 5.81
CA ILE A 48 2.98 9.85 4.41
C ILE A 48 3.34 8.39 4.18
N ALA A 49 2.39 7.60 3.70
CA ALA A 49 2.61 6.21 3.30
C ALA A 49 2.62 6.11 1.77
N ILE A 50 3.59 5.40 1.19
CA ILE A 50 3.62 5.12 -0.24
C ILE A 50 2.48 4.17 -0.63
N LEU A 51 1.97 4.29 -1.86
CA LEU A 51 1.15 3.29 -2.53
C LEU A 51 1.72 3.05 -3.92
N ASP A 52 1.64 1.82 -4.38
CA ASP A 52 1.96 1.44 -5.75
C ASP A 52 0.67 1.26 -6.58
N PRO A 53 0.76 1.22 -7.92
CA PRO A 53 -0.42 0.94 -8.74
C PRO A 53 -0.67 -0.57 -8.92
N GLY A 54 0.31 -1.43 -8.62
CA GLY A 54 0.24 -2.86 -8.90
C GLY A 54 -0.49 -3.66 -7.80
N ILE A 55 -1.57 -4.33 -8.17
CA ILE A 55 -2.35 -5.19 -7.26
C ILE A 55 -2.04 -6.67 -7.53
N HIS A 56 -1.70 -7.43 -6.49
CA HIS A 56 -1.39 -8.86 -6.60
C HIS A 56 -2.65 -9.68 -6.98
N PRO A 57 -2.64 -10.51 -8.05
CA PRO A 57 -3.85 -11.15 -8.59
C PRO A 57 -4.20 -12.49 -7.91
N ALA A 58 -4.07 -12.57 -6.58
CA ALA A 58 -4.41 -13.78 -5.82
C ALA A 58 -5.84 -13.69 -5.24
N ARG A 59 -6.56 -14.83 -5.22
CA ARG A 59 -7.96 -14.97 -4.76
C ARG A 59 -8.22 -14.69 -3.26
N ARG A 60 -7.25 -14.13 -2.55
CA ARG A 60 -7.35 -13.73 -1.13
C ARG A 60 -6.97 -12.27 -0.91
N VAL A 61 -6.55 -11.59 -1.96
CA VAL A 61 -6.24 -10.17 -1.98
C VAL A 61 -7.55 -9.46 -2.26
N ILE A 62 -8.20 -8.96 -1.21
CA ILE A 62 -9.53 -8.34 -1.29
C ILE A 62 -9.57 -7.16 -2.28
N GLN A 63 -8.43 -6.51 -2.49
CA GLN A 63 -8.19 -5.46 -3.47
C GLN A 63 -8.38 -5.99 -4.90
N TYR A 64 -7.86 -7.18 -5.19
CA TYR A 64 -7.99 -7.83 -6.50
C TYR A 64 -9.42 -8.29 -6.75
N ASP A 65 -10.07 -8.89 -5.76
CA ASP A 65 -11.46 -9.34 -5.88
C ASP A 65 -12.40 -8.15 -6.14
N ARG A 66 -12.28 -7.07 -5.34
CA ARG A 66 -13.07 -5.84 -5.53
C ARG A 66 -12.79 -5.16 -6.87
N GLY A 67 -11.54 -5.15 -7.32
CA GLY A 67 -11.16 -4.60 -8.62
C GLY A 67 -11.75 -5.41 -9.78
N THR A 68 -11.75 -6.73 -9.65
CA THR A 68 -12.35 -7.64 -10.64
C THR A 68 -13.87 -7.46 -10.72
N GLU A 69 -14.56 -7.36 -9.58
CA GLU A 69 -16.00 -7.11 -9.52
C GLU A 69 -16.41 -5.78 -10.18
N LYS A 70 -15.52 -4.79 -10.12
CA LYS A 70 -15.75 -3.44 -10.70
C LYS A 70 -15.22 -3.28 -12.12
N ASP A 71 -14.56 -4.30 -12.65
CA ASP A 71 -13.95 -4.29 -13.99
C ASP A 71 -12.96 -3.14 -14.23
N VAL A 72 -12.11 -2.84 -13.23
CA VAL A 72 -11.23 -1.64 -13.24
C VAL A 72 -9.77 -1.92 -13.63
N PHE A 73 -9.41 -3.14 -13.99
CA PHE A 73 -8.03 -3.46 -14.37
C PHE A 73 -7.78 -3.21 -15.85
N LEU A 74 -6.60 -2.69 -16.17
CA LEU A 74 -6.04 -2.63 -17.51
C LEU A 74 -6.13 -4.01 -18.17
N LYS A 75 -6.63 -4.07 -19.41
CA LYS A 75 -6.85 -5.31 -20.15
C LYS A 75 -5.96 -5.45 -21.37
N ASN A 76 -5.62 -6.70 -21.70
CA ASN A 76 -5.08 -7.05 -23.01
C ASN A 76 -6.20 -6.99 -24.08
N ALA A 77 -5.81 -7.05 -25.36
CA ALA A 77 -6.76 -7.10 -26.47
C ALA A 77 -7.81 -8.24 -26.37
N GLY A 78 -7.49 -9.33 -25.69
CA GLY A 78 -8.41 -10.46 -25.43
C GLY A 78 -9.35 -10.27 -24.23
N GLY A 79 -9.33 -9.11 -23.56
CA GLY A 79 -10.20 -8.78 -22.44
C GLY A 79 -9.75 -9.31 -21.07
N SER A 80 -8.68 -10.12 -21.01
CA SER A 80 -8.07 -10.53 -19.74
C SER A 80 -7.27 -9.39 -19.09
N PRO A 81 -7.19 -9.31 -17.75
CA PRO A 81 -6.31 -8.37 -17.07
C PRO A 81 -4.86 -8.49 -17.55
N HIS A 82 -4.19 -7.35 -17.73
CA HIS A 82 -2.78 -7.29 -18.09
C HIS A 82 -1.92 -7.66 -16.88
N LEU A 83 -1.10 -8.71 -17.03
CA LEU A 83 -0.20 -9.20 -15.99
C LEU A 83 1.20 -8.63 -16.20
N GLY A 84 1.82 -8.14 -15.13
CA GLY A 84 3.24 -7.80 -15.11
C GLY A 84 3.90 -8.05 -13.76
N ARG A 85 5.06 -7.41 -13.52
CA ARG A 85 5.86 -7.62 -12.29
C ARG A 85 6.22 -6.31 -11.60
N GLN A 86 6.06 -6.27 -10.28
CA GLN A 86 6.46 -5.18 -9.39
C GLN A 86 6.89 -5.75 -8.02
N TRP A 87 6.80 -4.97 -6.94
CA TRP A 87 7.25 -5.34 -5.59
C TRP A 87 6.46 -6.52 -5.00
N ALA A 88 5.14 -6.56 -5.21
CA ALA A 88 4.27 -7.69 -4.88
C ALA A 88 4.40 -8.88 -5.86
N SER A 89 5.57 -9.06 -6.48
CA SER A 89 5.82 -10.06 -7.52
C SER A 89 4.92 -9.85 -8.75
N GLN A 90 3.99 -10.77 -9.05
CA GLN A 90 3.07 -10.64 -10.18
C GLN A 90 1.94 -9.67 -9.82
N VAL A 91 1.60 -8.73 -10.71
CA VAL A 91 0.56 -7.71 -10.47
C VAL A 91 -0.34 -7.49 -11.70
N VAL A 92 -1.51 -6.92 -11.45
CA VAL A 92 -2.36 -6.22 -12.43
C VAL A 92 -2.43 -4.74 -12.07
N TRP A 93 -2.76 -3.87 -13.03
CA TRP A 93 -2.86 -2.43 -12.81
C TRP A 93 -4.28 -1.91 -13.01
N PRO A 94 -4.80 -1.03 -12.14
CA PRO A 94 -6.01 -0.26 -12.41
C PRO A 94 -5.86 0.62 -13.67
N ASP A 95 -6.96 0.83 -14.40
CA ASP A 95 -7.10 1.74 -15.56
C ASP A 95 -7.97 2.96 -15.21
#